data_AF-A0A6M1ZTM4-F1
#
_entry.id   AF-A0A6M1ZTM4-F1
#
_cell.length_a   1.000
_cell.length_b   1.000
_cell.length_c   1.000
_cell.angle_alpha   90.00
_cell.angle_beta   90.00
_cell.angle_gamma   90.00
#
_symmetry.space_group_name_H-M   'P 1'
#
loop_
_entity.id
_entity.type
_entity.pdbx_description
1 polymer ?
#
loop_
_entity_poly.entity_id
_entity_poly.type
_entity_poly.pdbx_seq_one_letter_code
_entity_poly.pdbx_strand_id
1 'polypeptide(L)'
;MQSIQKIFFLDDKMENKALFYVFLGPLFLLLSASLAKIDLIIISFIALFLIYRFLKVGLIISSVILAVYITKNHLYTTNHMYDFGIEMSVFLGFIISTFSFDEAKEMLVKGNENLIDEIEKLKNSSFEHIDKFDEHKRSNLENLSKLKYEYELKLEELSSLKNEKENLLQKIEEEKEAKDIIEYEKSIKDKKLKEKDLEIEALYDKLNDTSKNEKTINLPNNIEGQAGKIENLNKTIEDLTNEKELLNQKIISLNDSAEVENENDSIAIKDENKKLNEEIENLKLKIEKNENKSILNLDYSKDEIEKLKKANHLYLQLKDQFDEKATLLSQTRKDLFEAKEKLNAFQKEDIKDFSDLNDEEKKLINDLNLASNEVEIIKIENDILNSLILDLLQKKDDKKTTEFEGDQLGLPFS
;
A
#
# COMPACT_ATOMS: atom_id res chain seq x y z
N MET A 1 24.67 -30.13 -6.23
CA MET A 1 24.57 -30.02 -4.75
C MET A 1 23.59 -28.95 -4.29
N GLN A 2 23.56 -27.74 -4.87
CA GLN A 2 22.57 -26.69 -4.50
C GLN A 2 21.09 -27.07 -4.70
N SER A 3 20.79 -28.10 -5.48
CA SER A 3 19.42 -28.52 -5.79
C SER A 3 18.71 -29.22 -4.63
N ILE A 4 19.44 -29.91 -3.74
CA ILE A 4 18.84 -30.62 -2.59
C ILE A 4 18.50 -29.63 -1.47
N GLN A 5 19.41 -28.68 -1.19
CA GLN A 5 19.19 -27.57 -0.26
C GLN A 5 17.89 -26.79 -0.52
N LYS A 6 17.63 -26.45 -1.80
CA LYS A 6 16.42 -25.68 -2.16
C LYS A 6 15.12 -26.47 -2.06
N ILE A 7 15.16 -27.79 -2.17
CA ILE A 7 13.95 -28.63 -2.19
C ILE A 7 13.52 -28.97 -0.76
N PHE A 8 14.48 -29.17 0.15
CA PHE A 8 14.18 -29.69 1.49
C PHE A 8 14.46 -28.72 2.65
N PHE A 9 14.96 -27.50 2.41
CA PHE A 9 15.22 -26.48 3.45
C PHE A 9 15.83 -27.07 4.74
N LEU A 10 16.73 -28.06 4.59
CA LEU A 10 17.39 -28.68 5.72
C LEU A 10 18.42 -27.70 6.26
N ASP A 11 18.42 -27.49 7.57
CA ASP A 11 19.49 -26.77 8.26
C ASP A 11 20.83 -27.44 7.88
N ASP A 12 21.84 -26.67 7.49
CA ASP A 12 23.10 -27.19 6.91
C ASP A 12 23.73 -28.29 7.81
N LYS A 13 23.48 -28.22 9.12
CA LYS A 13 23.91 -29.22 10.11
C LYS A 13 23.19 -30.57 9.97
N MET A 14 21.90 -30.58 9.64
CA MET A 14 21.10 -31.80 9.46
C MET A 14 21.40 -32.45 8.11
N GLU A 15 21.57 -31.65 7.05
CA GLU A 15 21.97 -32.17 5.73
C GLU A 15 23.34 -32.84 5.79
N ASN A 16 24.33 -32.21 6.42
CA ASN A 16 25.67 -32.78 6.56
C ASN A 16 25.68 -34.09 7.38
N LYS A 17 24.81 -34.20 8.40
CA LYS A 17 24.65 -35.45 9.15
C LYS A 17 24.00 -36.54 8.32
N ALA A 18 22.91 -36.23 7.61
CA ALA A 18 22.24 -37.18 6.74
C ALA A 18 23.19 -37.69 5.63
N LEU A 19 23.91 -36.78 4.97
CA LEU A 19 24.93 -37.12 3.97
C LEU A 19 26.02 -37.99 4.58
N PHE A 20 26.52 -37.64 5.76
CA PHE A 20 27.51 -38.47 6.46
C PHE A 20 27.02 -39.90 6.65
N TYR A 21 25.80 -40.11 7.16
CA TYR A 21 25.24 -41.45 7.34
C TYR A 21 25.04 -42.17 6.01
N VAL A 22 24.49 -41.51 5.00
CA VAL A 22 24.27 -42.06 3.65
C VAL A 22 25.57 -42.55 3.01
N PHE A 23 26.68 -41.83 3.21
CA PHE A 23 27.98 -42.21 2.65
C PHE A 23 28.76 -43.20 3.51
N LEU A 24 28.56 -43.21 4.83
CA LEU A 24 29.32 -44.05 5.76
C LEU A 24 29.20 -45.55 5.42
N GLY A 25 27.98 -46.04 5.21
CA GLY A 25 27.73 -47.44 4.89
C GLY A 25 28.37 -47.92 3.57
N PRO A 26 28.06 -47.27 2.43
CA PRO A 26 28.69 -47.57 1.15
C PRO A 26 30.21 -47.48 1.19
N LEU A 27 30.79 -46.55 1.96
CA LEU A 27 32.24 -46.41 2.11
C LEU A 27 32.86 -47.62 2.81
N PHE A 28 32.30 -48.10 3.92
CA PHE A 28 32.78 -49.31 4.61
C PHE A 28 32.65 -50.56 3.72
N LEU A 29 31.58 -50.64 2.95
CA LEU A 29 31.33 -51.73 2.03
C LEU A 29 32.32 -51.71 0.86
N LEU A 30 32.63 -50.53 0.30
CA LEU A 30 33.62 -50.36 -0.76
C LEU A 30 35.03 -50.68 -0.26
N LEU A 31 35.38 -50.28 0.97
CA LEU A 31 36.65 -50.61 1.59
C LEU A 31 36.81 -52.13 1.77
N SER A 32 35.75 -52.80 2.23
CA SER A 32 35.73 -54.27 2.37
C SER A 32 35.79 -54.98 1.01
N ALA A 33 35.09 -54.44 0.00
CA ALA A 33 35.05 -54.98 -1.35
C ALA A 33 36.40 -54.81 -2.09
N SER A 34 37.19 -53.78 -1.79
CA SER A 34 38.51 -53.55 -2.43
C SER A 34 39.52 -54.67 -2.16
N LEU A 35 39.36 -55.40 -1.05
CA LEU A 35 40.19 -56.55 -0.68
C LEU A 35 39.62 -57.88 -1.19
N ALA A 36 38.42 -57.86 -1.77
CA ALA A 36 37.67 -59.03 -2.16
C ALA A 36 37.91 -59.47 -3.61
N LYS A 37 37.49 -60.70 -3.93
CA LYS A 37 37.44 -61.20 -5.32
C LYS A 37 36.36 -60.46 -6.10
N ILE A 38 36.55 -60.35 -7.42
CA ILE A 38 35.64 -59.63 -8.36
C ILE A 38 34.18 -60.07 -8.19
N ASP A 39 33.91 -61.36 -8.02
CA ASP A 39 32.54 -61.86 -7.82
C ASP A 39 31.87 -61.27 -6.58
N LEU A 40 32.61 -61.17 -5.46
CA LEU A 40 32.09 -60.60 -4.22
C LEU A 40 31.90 -59.09 -4.34
N ILE A 41 32.71 -58.40 -5.14
CA ILE A 41 32.51 -56.98 -5.48
C ILE A 41 31.17 -56.80 -6.21
N ILE A 42 30.89 -57.61 -7.23
CA ILE A 42 29.62 -57.55 -7.99
C ILE A 42 28.43 -57.81 -7.06
N ILE A 43 28.51 -58.84 -6.22
CA ILE A 43 27.47 -59.16 -5.23
C ILE A 43 27.27 -57.98 -4.27
N SER A 44 28.36 -57.33 -3.84
CA SER A 44 28.30 -56.19 -2.93
C SER A 44 27.61 -54.97 -3.56
N PHE A 45 27.82 -54.71 -4.86
CA PHE A 45 27.09 -53.65 -5.58
C PHE A 45 25.60 -53.97 -5.75
N ILE A 46 25.26 -55.21 -6.12
CA ILE A 46 23.85 -55.65 -6.24
C ILE A 46 23.17 -55.54 -4.88
N ALA A 47 23.83 -56.00 -3.81
CA ALA A 47 23.34 -55.91 -2.45
C ALA A 47 23.14 -54.45 -2.00
N LEU A 48 24.10 -53.57 -2.28
CA LEU A 48 23.98 -52.15 -1.96
C LEU A 48 22.77 -51.53 -2.67
N PHE A 49 22.54 -51.85 -3.94
CA PHE A 49 21.36 -51.40 -4.68
C PHE A 49 20.05 -51.91 -4.05
N LEU A 50 20.01 -53.19 -3.67
CA LEU A 50 18.83 -53.78 -3.00
C LEU A 50 18.57 -53.14 -1.63
N ILE A 51 19.62 -52.88 -0.85
CA ILE A 51 19.53 -52.23 0.46
C ILE A 51 19.07 -50.77 0.30
N TYR A 52 19.60 -50.04 -0.69
CA TYR A 52 19.15 -48.69 -1.00
C TYR A 52 17.66 -48.66 -1.37
N ARG A 53 17.20 -49.60 -2.23
CA ARG A 53 15.83 -49.60 -2.75
C ARG A 53 14.79 -50.14 -1.76
N PHE A 54 15.13 -51.18 -1.01
CA PHE A 54 14.20 -51.98 -0.21
C PHE A 54 14.55 -52.05 1.29
N LEU A 55 15.60 -51.34 1.76
CA LEU A 55 16.02 -51.25 3.17
C LEU A 55 16.14 -52.64 3.83
N LYS A 56 15.37 -52.89 4.90
CA LYS A 56 15.41 -54.13 5.71
C LYS A 56 15.13 -55.38 4.89
N VAL A 57 14.22 -55.30 3.91
CA VAL A 57 13.94 -56.43 3.00
C VAL A 57 15.14 -56.66 2.07
N GLY A 58 15.75 -55.57 1.59
CA GLY A 58 16.98 -55.61 0.80
C GLY A 58 18.14 -56.27 1.54
N LEU A 59 18.30 -55.99 2.85
CA LEU A 59 19.30 -56.63 3.71
C LEU A 59 19.10 -58.15 3.78
N ILE A 60 17.87 -58.62 3.98
CA ILE A 60 17.56 -60.05 4.07
C ILE A 60 17.91 -60.74 2.75
N ILE A 61 17.46 -60.19 1.61
CA ILE A 61 17.75 -60.75 0.28
C ILE A 61 19.27 -60.78 0.04
N SER A 62 19.96 -59.68 0.32
CA SER A 62 21.41 -59.57 0.16
C SER A 62 22.18 -60.56 1.04
N SER A 63 21.72 -60.78 2.27
CA SER A 63 22.29 -61.74 3.22
C SER A 63 22.13 -63.18 2.72
N VAL A 64 20.98 -63.51 2.12
CA VAL A 64 20.73 -64.83 1.51
C VAL A 64 21.65 -65.06 0.32
N ILE A 65 21.78 -64.06 -0.58
CA ILE A 65 22.68 -64.13 -1.74
C ILE A 65 24.13 -64.35 -1.28
N LEU A 66 24.57 -63.59 -0.26
CA LEU A 66 25.90 -63.74 0.31
C LEU A 66 26.09 -65.12 0.95
N ALA A 67 25.13 -65.62 1.72
CA ALA A 67 25.23 -66.96 2.32
C ALA A 67 25.35 -68.08 1.27
N VAL A 68 24.62 -67.98 0.16
CA VAL A 68 24.74 -68.90 -0.97
C VAL A 68 26.12 -68.82 -1.61
N TYR A 69 26.66 -67.60 -1.78
CA TYR A 69 28.01 -67.37 -2.28
C TYR A 69 29.09 -67.99 -1.38
N ILE A 70 29.05 -67.69 -0.07
CA ILE A 70 29.97 -68.22 0.94
C ILE A 70 29.99 -69.75 0.87
N THR A 71 28.80 -70.37 0.91
CA THR A 71 28.67 -71.83 0.88
C THR A 71 29.30 -72.44 -0.37
N LYS A 72 29.09 -71.82 -1.55
CA LYS A 72 29.66 -72.28 -2.82
C LYS A 72 31.19 -72.12 -2.87
N ASN A 73 31.71 -70.98 -2.42
CA ASN A 73 33.14 -70.65 -2.52
C ASN A 73 33.99 -71.45 -1.52
N HIS A 74 33.45 -71.71 -0.31
CA HIS A 74 34.14 -72.47 0.73
C HIS A 74 34.19 -73.98 0.51
N LEU A 75 33.44 -74.54 -0.44
CA LEU A 75 33.51 -75.96 -0.78
C LEU A 75 34.82 -76.35 -1.50
N TYR A 76 35.54 -75.39 -2.10
CA TYR A 76 36.61 -75.68 -3.07
C TYR A 76 37.95 -74.97 -2.83
N THR A 77 38.04 -74.07 -1.84
CA THR A 77 39.22 -73.22 -1.61
C THR A 77 40.09 -73.75 -0.47
N THR A 78 41.37 -73.37 -0.41
CA THR A 78 42.30 -73.79 0.67
C THR A 78 42.50 -72.71 1.74
N ASN A 79 42.19 -71.44 1.44
CA ASN A 79 42.40 -70.29 2.32
C ASN A 79 41.11 -69.82 3.01
N HIS A 80 40.37 -70.76 3.63
CA HIS A 80 39.03 -70.48 4.17
C HIS A 80 38.98 -69.31 5.17
N MET A 81 39.92 -69.22 6.11
CA MET A 81 39.81 -68.23 7.18
C MET A 81 39.95 -66.77 6.69
N TYR A 82 40.78 -66.54 5.67
CA TYR A 82 40.97 -65.20 5.12
C TYR A 82 39.74 -64.76 4.31
N ASP A 83 39.27 -65.62 3.41
CA ASP A 83 38.09 -65.36 2.57
C ASP A 83 36.84 -65.15 3.45
N PHE A 84 36.66 -65.97 4.49
CA PHE A 84 35.55 -65.81 5.44
C PHE A 84 35.60 -64.48 6.19
N GLY A 85 36.80 -64.01 6.56
CA GLY A 85 36.97 -62.72 7.24
C GLY A 85 36.52 -61.54 6.36
N ILE A 86 36.83 -61.59 5.07
CA ILE A 86 36.38 -60.58 4.09
C ILE A 86 34.86 -60.68 3.89
N GLU A 87 34.33 -61.88 3.71
CA GLU A 87 32.89 -62.12 3.53
C GLU A 87 32.07 -61.62 4.74
N MET A 88 32.55 -61.86 5.96
CA MET A 88 31.95 -61.33 7.18
C MET A 88 32.06 -59.80 7.27
N SER A 89 33.15 -59.21 6.78
CA SER A 89 33.29 -57.75 6.73
C SER A 89 32.30 -57.13 5.75
N VAL A 90 32.09 -57.75 4.59
CA VAL A 90 31.05 -57.36 3.63
C VAL A 90 29.64 -57.47 4.24
N PHE A 91 29.36 -58.57 4.94
CA PHE A 91 28.09 -58.73 5.66
C PHE A 91 27.84 -57.62 6.70
N LEU A 92 28.86 -57.28 7.51
CA LEU A 92 28.79 -56.15 8.43
C LEU A 92 28.58 -54.82 7.68
N GLY A 93 29.22 -54.65 6.53
CA GLY A 93 28.99 -53.51 5.63
C GLY A 93 27.53 -53.39 5.18
N PHE A 94 26.85 -54.51 4.91
CA PHE A 94 25.41 -54.50 4.59
C PHE A 94 24.56 -54.03 5.77
N ILE A 95 24.87 -54.51 6.99
CA ILE A 95 24.18 -54.10 8.21
C ILE A 95 24.35 -52.60 8.46
N ILE A 96 25.59 -52.11 8.40
CA ILE A 96 25.91 -50.69 8.60
C ILE A 96 25.19 -49.84 7.55
N SER A 97 25.25 -50.22 6.27
CA SER A 97 24.56 -49.50 5.19
C SER A 97 23.05 -49.44 5.38
N THR A 98 22.45 -50.53 5.88
CA THR A 98 21.00 -50.57 6.15
C THR A 98 20.62 -49.60 7.26
N PHE A 99 21.35 -49.60 8.39
CA PHE A 99 21.10 -48.68 9.49
C PHE A 99 21.36 -47.22 9.10
N SER A 100 22.43 -46.97 8.34
CA SER A 100 22.74 -45.66 7.77
C SER A 100 21.59 -45.09 6.94
N PHE A 101 20.99 -45.88 6.05
CA PHE A 101 19.87 -45.43 5.23
C PHE A 101 18.57 -45.28 6.04
N ASP A 102 18.32 -46.13 7.04
CA ASP A 102 17.14 -46.02 7.91
C ASP A 102 17.19 -44.70 8.73
N GLU A 103 18.34 -44.39 9.33
CA GLU A 103 18.57 -43.16 10.08
C GLU A 103 18.45 -41.91 9.19
N ALA A 104 19.08 -41.94 8.00
CA ALA A 104 18.97 -40.84 7.04
C ALA A 104 17.52 -40.59 6.63
N LYS A 105 16.73 -41.65 6.42
CA LYS A 105 15.31 -41.54 6.11
C LYS A 105 14.50 -40.96 7.26
N GLU A 106 14.78 -41.38 8.50
CA GLU A 106 14.11 -40.84 9.69
C GLU A 106 14.41 -39.35 9.89
N MET A 107 15.67 -38.93 9.69
CA MET A 107 16.06 -37.52 9.73
C MET A 107 15.34 -36.68 8.67
N LEU A 108 15.17 -37.21 7.45
CA LEU A 108 14.41 -36.54 6.39
C LEU A 108 12.92 -36.37 6.75
N VAL A 109 12.31 -37.40 7.36
CA VAL A 109 10.90 -37.32 7.79
C VAL A 109 10.73 -36.28 8.91
N LYS A 110 11.57 -36.33 9.95
CA LYS A 110 11.55 -35.35 11.06
C LYS A 110 11.81 -33.92 10.58
N GLY A 111 12.74 -33.74 9.64
CA GLY A 111 12.99 -32.45 9.02
C GLY A 111 11.75 -31.91 8.31
N ASN A 112 11.04 -32.77 7.58
CA ASN A 112 9.82 -32.38 6.87
C ASN A 112 8.64 -32.06 7.81
N GLU A 113 8.48 -32.79 8.91
CA GLU A 113 7.47 -32.49 9.94
C GLU A 113 7.70 -31.11 10.57
N ASN A 114 8.94 -30.80 10.96
CA ASN A 114 9.29 -29.48 11.49
C ASN A 114 9.01 -28.35 10.49
N LEU A 115 9.28 -28.57 9.20
CA LEU A 115 8.97 -27.59 8.16
C LEU A 115 7.46 -27.37 7.99
N ILE A 116 6.66 -28.44 8.09
CA ILE A 116 5.20 -28.32 8.05
C ILE A 116 4.70 -27.48 9.25
N ASP A 117 5.22 -27.73 10.45
CA ASP A 117 4.88 -26.96 11.65
C ASP A 117 5.30 -25.47 11.53
N GLU A 118 6.48 -25.20 10.95
CA GLU A 118 6.92 -23.82 10.70
C GLU A 118 6.07 -23.12 9.65
N ILE A 119 5.71 -23.81 8.57
CA ILE A 119 4.79 -23.30 7.54
C ILE A 119 3.42 -23.01 8.16
N GLU A 120 2.92 -23.88 9.04
CA GLU A 120 1.64 -23.67 9.72
C GLU A 120 1.70 -22.48 10.69
N LYS A 121 2.79 -22.30 11.44
CA LYS A 121 3.03 -21.13 12.28
C LYS A 121 3.10 -19.84 11.47
N LEU A 122 3.83 -19.84 10.35
CA LEU A 122 3.94 -18.69 9.44
C LEU A 122 2.58 -18.35 8.83
N LYS A 123 1.81 -19.36 8.42
CA LYS A 123 0.45 -19.20 7.92
C LYS A 123 -0.47 -18.55 8.96
N ASN A 124 -0.44 -19.03 10.20
CA ASN A 124 -1.26 -18.47 11.28
C ASN A 124 -0.85 -17.03 11.63
N SER A 125 0.45 -16.73 11.68
CA SER A 125 0.95 -15.37 11.89
C SER A 125 0.54 -14.43 10.75
N SER A 126 0.58 -14.89 9.50
CA SER A 126 0.13 -14.12 8.34
C SER A 126 -1.36 -13.79 8.43
N PHE A 127 -2.21 -14.75 8.83
CA PHE A 127 -3.63 -14.50 9.05
C PHE A 127 -3.88 -13.48 10.16
N GLU A 128 -3.16 -13.57 11.28
CA GLU A 128 -3.29 -12.58 12.37
C GLU A 128 -2.90 -11.16 11.90
N HIS A 129 -1.89 -11.04 11.06
CA HIS A 129 -1.51 -9.76 10.46
C HIS A 129 -2.57 -9.21 9.48
N ILE A 130 -3.22 -10.09 8.71
CA ILE A 130 -4.32 -9.71 7.82
C ILE A 130 -5.51 -9.21 8.64
N ASP A 131 -5.88 -9.91 9.71
CA ASP A 131 -7.00 -9.50 10.57
C ASP A 131 -6.73 -8.13 11.21
N LYS A 132 -5.52 -7.90 11.74
CA LYS A 132 -5.11 -6.59 12.28
C LYS A 132 -5.14 -5.49 11.22
N PHE A 133 -4.72 -5.80 10.00
CA PHE A 133 -4.76 -4.84 8.89
C PHE A 133 -6.21 -4.46 8.54
N ASP A 134 -7.12 -5.43 8.50
CA ASP A 134 -8.54 -5.20 8.23
C ASP A 134 -9.22 -4.41 9.35
N GLU A 135 -8.88 -4.66 10.62
CA GLU A 135 -9.31 -3.81 11.74
C GLU A 135 -8.83 -2.37 11.59
N HIS A 136 -7.54 -2.19 11.26
CA HIS A 136 -6.97 -0.86 11.05
C HIS A 136 -7.62 -0.12 9.87
N LYS A 137 -7.93 -0.85 8.80
CA LYS A 137 -8.65 -0.33 7.63
C LYS A 137 -10.07 0.09 7.99
N ARG A 138 -10.80 -0.71 8.77
CA ARG A 138 -12.15 -0.36 9.26
C ARG A 138 -12.13 0.88 10.15
N SER A 139 -11.20 0.93 11.11
CA SER A 139 -11.01 2.09 11.99
C SER A 139 -10.70 3.37 11.19
N ASN A 140 -9.81 3.28 10.21
CA ASN A 140 -9.48 4.41 9.34
C ASN A 140 -10.69 4.87 8.51
N LEU A 141 -11.51 3.94 8.02
CA LEU A 141 -12.71 4.25 7.25
C LEU A 141 -13.77 4.93 8.13
N GLU A 142 -13.93 4.48 9.38
CA GLU A 142 -14.78 5.13 10.36
C GLU A 142 -14.30 6.56 10.66
N ASN A 143 -13.01 6.75 10.90
CA ASN A 143 -12.43 8.08 11.14
C ASN A 143 -12.60 9.01 9.93
N LEU A 144 -12.44 8.50 8.71
CA LEU A 144 -12.67 9.27 7.49
C LEU A 144 -14.13 9.66 7.35
N SER A 145 -15.06 8.77 7.71
CA SER A 145 -16.49 9.08 7.70
C SER A 145 -16.87 10.17 8.72
N LYS A 146 -16.29 10.12 9.93
CA LYS A 146 -16.45 11.17 10.96
C LYS A 146 -15.89 12.51 10.47
N LEU A 147 -14.69 12.51 9.91
CA LEU A 147 -14.06 13.72 9.40
C LEU A 147 -14.87 14.33 8.24
N LYS A 148 -15.42 13.49 7.37
CA LYS A 148 -16.30 13.93 6.27
C LYS A 148 -17.57 14.60 6.82
N TYR A 149 -18.20 14.00 7.82
CA TYR A 149 -19.39 14.57 8.47
C TYR A 149 -19.07 15.92 9.14
N GLU A 150 -17.96 16.02 9.89
CA GLU A 150 -17.52 17.29 10.48
C GLU A 150 -17.24 18.37 9.44
N TYR A 151 -16.67 18.00 8.29
CA TYR A 151 -16.43 18.92 7.19
C TYR A 151 -17.73 19.41 6.55
N GLU A 152 -18.70 18.52 6.34
CA GLU A 152 -20.03 18.87 5.82
C GLU A 152 -20.75 19.85 6.76
N LEU A 153 -20.68 19.62 8.08
CA LEU A 153 -21.27 20.50 9.08
C LEU A 153 -20.62 21.90 9.08
N LYS A 154 -19.29 21.98 8.99
CA LYS A 154 -18.58 23.26 8.85
C LYS A 154 -18.92 24.00 7.55
N LEU A 155 -19.19 23.26 6.48
CA LEU A 155 -19.59 23.84 5.19
C LEU A 155 -20.99 24.46 5.29
N GLU A 156 -21.90 23.80 6.02
CA GLU A 156 -23.22 24.33 6.35
C GLU A 156 -23.12 25.60 7.21
N GLU A 157 -22.30 25.60 8.26
CA GLU A 157 -22.03 26.79 9.09
C GLU A 157 -21.43 27.95 8.29
N LEU A 158 -20.50 27.68 7.37
CA LEU A 158 -19.96 28.71 6.48
C LEU A 158 -21.02 29.27 5.55
N SER A 159 -21.96 28.43 5.09
CA SER A 159 -23.04 28.88 4.23
C SER A 159 -24.03 29.78 4.97
N SER A 160 -24.34 29.49 6.24
CA SER A 160 -25.21 30.32 7.07
C SER A 160 -24.56 31.66 7.41
N LEU A 161 -23.27 31.66 7.78
CA LEU A 161 -22.49 32.88 8.03
C LEU A 161 -22.38 33.75 6.78
N LYS A 162 -22.23 33.14 5.60
CA LYS A 162 -22.21 33.87 4.33
C LYS A 162 -23.54 34.59 4.09
N ASN A 163 -24.66 33.91 4.29
CA ASN A 163 -26.00 34.50 4.15
C ASN A 163 -26.23 35.62 5.18
N GLU A 164 -25.79 35.43 6.42
CA GLU A 164 -25.87 36.46 7.46
C GLU A 164 -25.05 37.70 7.09
N LYS A 165 -23.81 37.51 6.61
CA LYS A 165 -22.97 38.62 6.12
C LYS A 165 -23.64 39.37 4.97
N GLU A 166 -24.25 38.66 4.02
CA GLU A 166 -24.95 39.28 2.88
C GLU A 166 -26.17 40.08 3.34
N ASN A 167 -26.95 39.55 4.28
CA ASN A 167 -28.06 40.27 4.91
C ASN A 167 -27.60 41.52 5.67
N LEU A 168 -26.47 41.46 6.39
CA LEU A 168 -25.90 42.61 7.09
C LEU A 168 -25.39 43.68 6.12
N LEU A 169 -24.75 43.27 5.01
CA LEU A 169 -24.32 44.20 3.97
C LEU A 169 -25.52 44.92 3.34
N GLN A 170 -26.60 44.20 3.05
CA GLN A 170 -27.83 44.80 2.55
C GLN A 170 -28.40 45.83 3.54
N LYS A 171 -28.47 45.51 4.83
CA LYS A 171 -28.93 46.46 5.87
C LYS A 171 -28.07 47.71 5.95
N ILE A 172 -26.74 47.57 5.85
CA ILE A 172 -25.81 48.70 5.84
C ILE A 172 -26.07 49.60 4.62
N GLU A 173 -26.36 49.00 3.46
CA GLU A 173 -26.67 49.74 2.24
C GLU A 173 -28.02 50.49 2.37
N GLU A 174 -29.05 49.84 2.92
CA GLU A 174 -30.34 50.46 3.23
C GLU A 174 -30.20 51.63 4.23
N GLU A 175 -29.40 51.47 5.29
CA GLU A 175 -29.12 52.55 6.25
C GLU A 175 -28.35 53.71 5.63
N LYS A 176 -27.41 53.43 4.72
CA LYS A 176 -26.67 54.45 3.99
C LYS A 176 -27.59 55.26 3.08
N GLU A 177 -28.48 54.60 2.34
CA GLU A 177 -29.50 55.26 1.53
C GLU A 177 -30.44 56.12 2.40
N ALA A 178 -30.88 55.61 3.54
CA ALA A 178 -31.71 56.37 4.48
C ALA A 178 -30.98 57.61 5.01
N LYS A 179 -29.69 57.48 5.32
CA LYS A 179 -28.85 58.61 5.76
C LYS A 179 -28.72 59.68 4.66
N ASP A 180 -28.48 59.27 3.42
CA ASP A 180 -28.36 60.20 2.28
C ASP A 180 -29.68 60.97 2.05
N ILE A 181 -30.84 60.31 2.23
CA ILE A 181 -32.16 60.95 2.18
C ILE A 181 -32.32 61.97 3.31
N ILE A 182 -31.98 61.62 4.55
CA ILE A 182 -32.08 62.53 5.70
C ILE A 182 -31.16 63.75 5.52
N GLU A 183 -29.94 63.56 5.02
CA GLU A 183 -28.99 64.64 4.76
C GLU A 183 -29.49 65.58 3.65
N TYR A 184 -30.10 65.01 2.60
CA TYR A 184 -30.78 65.78 1.56
C TYR A 184 -31.95 66.60 2.12
N GLU A 185 -32.83 65.99 2.92
CA GLU A 185 -33.94 66.70 3.56
C GLU A 185 -33.47 67.83 4.49
N LYS A 186 -32.40 67.59 5.25
CA LYS A 186 -31.77 68.60 6.10
C LYS A 186 -31.27 69.78 5.27
N SER A 187 -30.61 69.51 4.14
CA SER A 187 -30.13 70.57 3.23
C SER A 187 -31.26 71.44 2.67
N ILE A 188 -32.43 70.84 2.40
CA ILE A 188 -33.64 71.57 1.95
C ILE A 188 -34.17 72.44 3.09
N LYS A 189 -34.27 71.89 4.31
CA LYS A 189 -34.76 72.63 5.48
C LYS A 189 -33.85 73.81 5.81
N ASP A 190 -32.53 73.63 5.75
CA ASP A 190 -31.55 74.70 6.00
C ASP A 190 -31.67 75.83 4.96
N LYS A 191 -31.93 75.51 3.69
CA LYS A 191 -32.22 76.54 2.65
C LYS A 191 -33.49 77.32 2.96
N LYS A 192 -34.58 76.63 3.34
CA LYS A 192 -35.84 77.27 3.73
C LYS A 192 -35.67 78.15 4.97
N LEU A 193 -34.85 77.71 5.92
CA LEU A 193 -34.53 78.49 7.12
C LEU A 193 -33.83 79.81 6.73
N LYS A 194 -32.81 79.74 5.87
CA LYS A 194 -32.11 80.94 5.36
C LYS A 194 -33.05 81.89 4.60
N GLU A 195 -33.96 81.37 3.79
CA GLU A 195 -34.98 82.18 3.11
C GLU A 195 -35.88 82.91 4.12
N LYS A 196 -36.26 82.22 5.20
CA LYS A 196 -37.05 82.80 6.29
C LYS A 196 -36.27 83.84 7.10
N ASP A 197 -35.00 83.60 7.37
CA ASP A 197 -34.12 84.57 8.04
C ASP A 197 -33.98 85.86 7.21
N LEU A 198 -33.80 85.73 5.89
CA LEU A 198 -33.78 86.88 4.97
C LEU A 198 -35.14 87.61 4.92
N GLU A 199 -36.25 86.88 4.96
CA GLU A 199 -37.59 87.46 5.02
C GLU A 199 -37.80 88.25 6.32
N ILE A 200 -37.33 87.71 7.45
CA ILE A 200 -37.33 88.39 8.76
C ILE A 200 -36.46 89.66 8.70
N GLU A 201 -35.25 89.58 8.13
CA GLU A 201 -34.35 90.72 7.99
C GLU A 201 -34.97 91.84 7.13
N ALA A 202 -35.60 91.49 6.00
CA ALA A 202 -36.34 92.43 5.17
C ALA A 202 -37.56 93.06 5.87
N LEU A 203 -38.22 92.32 6.76
CA LEU A 203 -39.30 92.84 7.60
C LEU A 203 -38.76 93.81 8.66
N TYR A 204 -37.61 93.51 9.28
CA TYR A 204 -36.94 94.41 10.22
C TYR A 204 -36.49 95.72 9.55
N ASP A 205 -35.96 95.66 8.33
CA ASP A 205 -35.59 96.86 7.57
C ASP A 205 -36.82 97.73 7.23
N LYS A 206 -37.92 97.11 6.78
CA LYS A 206 -39.19 97.81 6.56
C LYS A 206 -39.74 98.45 7.84
N LEU A 207 -39.58 97.79 9.00
CA LEU A 207 -39.96 98.33 10.31
C LEU A 207 -39.10 99.55 10.68
N ASN A 208 -37.80 99.48 10.42
CA ASN A 208 -36.87 100.58 10.67
C ASN A 208 -37.14 101.79 9.77
N ASP A 209 -37.45 101.58 8.49
CA ASP A 209 -37.81 102.64 7.54
C ASP A 209 -39.15 103.30 7.87
N THR A 210 -40.11 102.55 8.42
CA THR A 210 -41.36 103.13 8.93
C THR A 210 -41.18 103.90 10.24
N SER A 211 -40.17 103.58 11.06
CA SER A 211 -39.83 104.37 12.26
C SER A 211 -39.04 105.66 11.96
N LYS A 212 -38.36 105.74 10.81
CA LYS A 212 -37.55 106.92 10.41
C LYS A 212 -38.32 108.00 9.66
N ASN A 213 -39.60 107.78 9.36
CA ASN A 213 -40.47 108.74 8.66
C ASN A 213 -41.54 109.38 9.57
N GLU A 214 -41.24 109.60 10.85
CA GLU A 214 -42.00 110.51 11.69
C GLU A 214 -41.45 111.95 11.62
N LYS A 215 -41.89 112.67 10.60
CA LYS A 215 -42.24 114.10 10.76
C LYS A 215 -43.62 114.36 10.17
N THR A 216 -44.59 114.42 11.09
CA THR A 216 -45.81 115.25 11.07
C THR A 216 -46.80 115.08 9.90
N ILE A 217 -48.03 114.63 10.20
CA ILE A 217 -49.27 115.45 10.21
C ILE A 217 -50.49 114.53 10.53
N ASN A 218 -51.25 114.94 11.54
CA ASN A 218 -52.62 114.56 11.95
C ASN A 218 -53.46 113.61 11.06
N LEU A 219 -54.01 112.55 11.66
CA LEU A 219 -55.46 112.31 11.70
C LEU A 219 -55.84 111.29 12.81
N PRO A 220 -56.91 111.51 13.60
CA PRO A 220 -57.34 110.64 14.69
C PRO A 220 -58.29 109.53 14.19
N ASN A 221 -58.44 108.48 15.00
CA ASN A 221 -59.33 107.30 14.84
C ASN A 221 -58.72 106.07 14.13
N ASN A 222 -57.67 105.48 14.70
CA ASN A 222 -57.47 104.02 14.60
C ASN A 222 -56.59 103.40 15.72
N ILE A 223 -56.51 104.09 16.87
CA ILE A 223 -55.57 103.73 17.96
C ILE A 223 -56.03 102.47 18.72
N GLU A 224 -57.34 102.15 18.76
CA GLU A 224 -57.84 100.92 19.39
C GLU A 224 -57.57 99.65 18.57
N GLY A 225 -57.58 99.72 17.24
CA GLY A 225 -57.31 98.56 16.38
C GLY A 225 -55.82 98.21 16.24
N GLN A 226 -54.93 99.17 16.50
CA GLN A 226 -53.48 98.96 16.44
C GLN A 226 -52.88 98.56 17.79
N ALA A 227 -53.44 99.01 18.93
CA ALA A 227 -53.06 98.51 20.25
C ALA A 227 -53.34 97.01 20.40
N GLY A 228 -54.51 96.52 19.93
CA GLY A 228 -54.82 95.08 19.94
C GLY A 228 -53.95 94.23 19.01
N LYS A 229 -53.42 94.80 17.92
CA LYS A 229 -52.46 94.12 17.04
C LYS A 229 -51.06 94.07 17.65
N ILE A 230 -50.64 95.11 18.36
CA ILE A 230 -49.36 95.13 19.10
C ILE A 230 -49.43 94.16 20.29
N GLU A 231 -50.56 94.07 20.98
CA GLU A 231 -50.75 93.10 22.07
C GLU A 231 -50.76 91.65 21.58
N ASN A 232 -51.42 91.38 20.44
CA ASN A 232 -51.37 90.05 19.81
C ASN A 232 -49.97 89.72 19.25
N LEU A 233 -49.26 90.69 18.66
CA LEU A 233 -47.88 90.47 18.22
C LEU A 233 -46.94 90.24 19.39
N ASN A 234 -47.11 90.94 20.51
CA ASN A 234 -46.32 90.72 21.72
C ASN A 234 -46.61 89.34 22.32
N LYS A 235 -47.87 88.89 22.35
CA LYS A 235 -48.21 87.51 22.74
C LYS A 235 -47.59 86.49 21.78
N THR A 236 -47.63 86.73 20.48
CA THR A 236 -47.05 85.81 19.49
C THR A 236 -45.53 85.77 19.62
N ILE A 237 -44.89 86.91 19.91
CA ILE A 237 -43.45 86.98 20.20
C ILE A 237 -43.14 86.24 21.49
N GLU A 238 -43.92 86.44 22.56
CA GLU A 238 -43.74 85.74 23.83
C GLU A 238 -43.91 84.23 23.67
N ASP A 239 -44.93 83.78 22.92
CA ASP A 239 -45.16 82.37 22.59
C ASP A 239 -44.00 81.78 21.75
N LEU A 240 -43.53 82.50 20.73
CA LEU A 240 -42.37 82.09 19.93
C LEU A 240 -41.06 82.11 20.72
N THR A 241 -40.93 83.02 21.69
CA THR A 241 -39.75 83.10 22.57
C THR A 241 -39.76 81.93 23.53
N ASN A 242 -40.91 81.61 24.13
CA ASN A 242 -41.10 80.44 24.97
C ASN A 242 -40.89 79.14 24.17
N GLU A 243 -41.39 79.05 22.94
CA GLU A 243 -41.18 77.89 22.05
C GLU A 243 -39.70 77.73 21.66
N LYS A 244 -39.01 78.83 21.36
CA LYS A 244 -37.56 78.83 21.10
C LYS A 244 -36.77 78.40 22.34
N GLU A 245 -37.16 78.85 23.52
CA GLU A 245 -36.48 78.49 24.77
C GLU A 245 -36.70 77.01 25.10
N LEU A 246 -37.90 76.48 24.84
CA LEU A 246 -38.25 75.07 25.01
C LEU A 246 -37.54 74.18 23.97
N LEU A 247 -37.41 74.64 22.72
CA LEU A 247 -36.58 73.99 21.69
C LEU A 247 -35.10 74.01 22.05
N ASN A 248 -34.57 75.13 22.57
CA ASN A 248 -33.19 75.21 23.03
C ASN A 248 -32.94 74.26 24.20
N GLN A 249 -33.85 74.20 25.18
CA GLN A 249 -33.76 73.22 26.26
C GLN A 249 -33.81 71.78 25.73
N LYS A 250 -34.65 71.51 24.73
CA LYS A 250 -34.73 70.20 24.08
C LYS A 250 -33.46 69.86 23.31
N ILE A 251 -32.85 70.82 22.62
CA ILE A 251 -31.55 70.66 21.95
C ILE A 251 -30.46 70.39 22.97
N ILE A 252 -30.38 71.14 24.07
CA ILE A 252 -29.41 70.89 25.14
C ILE A 252 -29.60 69.49 25.71
N SER A 253 -30.84 69.08 26.02
CA SER A 253 -31.10 67.74 26.53
C SER A 253 -30.76 66.60 25.54
N LEU A 254 -30.97 66.84 24.24
CA LEU A 254 -30.63 65.86 23.19
C LEU A 254 -29.12 65.81 22.94
N ASN A 255 -28.44 66.94 23.05
CA ASN A 255 -27.00 67.02 22.88
C ASN A 255 -26.28 66.38 24.07
N ASP A 256 -26.73 66.66 25.30
CA ASP A 256 -26.22 66.02 26.52
C ASP A 256 -26.49 64.50 26.52
N SER A 257 -27.66 64.04 26.03
CA SER A 257 -27.91 62.60 25.89
C SER A 257 -27.05 61.95 24.80
N ALA A 258 -26.83 62.64 23.68
CA ALA A 258 -26.00 62.13 22.58
C ALA A 258 -24.50 62.13 22.94
N GLU A 259 -24.03 63.08 23.76
CA GLU A 259 -22.65 63.08 24.26
C GLU A 259 -22.42 61.92 25.24
N VAL A 260 -23.37 61.66 26.15
CA VAL A 260 -23.28 60.54 27.11
C VAL A 260 -23.41 59.17 26.43
N GLU A 261 -24.28 59.02 25.42
CA GLU A 261 -24.34 57.78 24.62
C GLU A 261 -23.08 57.58 23.78
N ASN A 262 -22.58 58.62 23.09
CA ASN A 262 -21.34 58.49 22.31
C ASN A 262 -20.10 58.23 23.18
N GLU A 263 -20.00 58.82 24.38
CA GLU A 263 -18.90 58.53 25.30
C GLU A 263 -18.98 57.10 25.84
N ASN A 264 -20.17 56.61 26.21
CA ASN A 264 -20.35 55.24 26.67
C ASN A 264 -20.10 54.21 25.56
N ASP A 265 -20.58 54.44 24.35
CA ASP A 265 -20.35 53.55 23.21
C ASP A 265 -18.88 53.59 22.77
N SER A 266 -18.23 54.75 22.81
CA SER A 266 -16.79 54.89 22.56
C SER A 266 -15.94 54.12 23.57
N ILE A 267 -16.32 54.13 24.85
CA ILE A 267 -15.64 53.38 25.91
C ILE A 267 -15.89 51.87 25.75
N ALA A 268 -17.12 51.45 25.47
CA ALA A 268 -17.47 50.05 25.23
C ALA A 268 -16.73 49.47 24.01
N ILE A 269 -16.68 50.22 22.90
CA ILE A 269 -15.95 49.85 21.68
C ILE A 269 -14.44 49.81 21.95
N LYS A 270 -13.89 50.68 22.80
CA LYS A 270 -12.47 50.64 23.19
C LYS A 270 -12.13 49.39 23.99
N ASP A 271 -12.96 49.03 24.96
CA ASP A 271 -12.75 47.85 25.79
C ASP A 271 -12.91 46.56 25.00
N GLU A 272 -13.86 46.51 24.06
CA GLU A 272 -14.05 45.38 23.15
C GLU A 272 -12.90 45.24 22.16
N ASN A 273 -12.41 46.34 21.57
CA ASN A 273 -11.21 46.32 20.73
C ASN A 273 -9.95 45.90 21.50
N LYS A 274 -9.84 46.25 22.79
CA LYS A 274 -8.72 45.82 23.63
C LYS A 274 -8.75 44.30 23.85
N LYS A 275 -9.92 43.74 24.17
CA LYS A 275 -10.10 42.28 24.29
C LYS A 275 -9.83 41.55 22.98
N LEU A 276 -10.34 42.09 21.86
CA LEU A 276 -10.14 41.50 20.54
C LEU A 276 -8.65 41.51 20.15
N ASN A 277 -7.92 42.58 20.46
CA ASN A 277 -6.48 42.66 20.21
C ASN A 277 -5.68 41.69 21.08
N GLU A 278 -6.03 41.52 22.36
CA GLU A 278 -5.42 40.51 23.24
C GLU A 278 -5.71 39.08 22.74
N GLU A 279 -6.89 38.83 22.17
CA GLU A 279 -7.25 37.55 21.57
C GLU A 279 -6.51 37.29 20.26
N ILE A 280 -6.38 38.30 19.39
CA ILE A 280 -5.57 38.26 18.17
C ILE A 280 -4.10 38.01 18.50
N GLU A 281 -3.55 38.65 19.54
CA GLU A 281 -2.16 38.44 19.94
C GLU A 281 -1.94 37.02 20.49
N ASN A 282 -2.88 36.50 21.30
CA ASN A 282 -2.86 35.12 21.75
C ASN A 282 -3.00 34.10 20.60
N LEU A 283 -3.84 34.40 19.60
CA LEU A 283 -3.98 33.56 18.41
C LEU A 283 -2.72 33.59 17.55
N LYS A 284 -2.07 34.76 17.38
CA LYS A 284 -0.77 34.87 16.70
C LYS A 284 0.30 34.04 17.41
N LEU A 285 0.39 34.14 18.73
CA LEU A 285 1.33 33.33 19.52
C LEU A 285 1.06 31.83 19.38
N LYS A 286 -0.21 31.41 19.34
CA LYS A 286 -0.57 30.00 19.09
C LYS A 286 -0.22 29.55 17.67
N ILE A 287 -0.44 30.39 16.66
CA ILE A 287 -0.10 30.10 15.26
C ILE A 287 1.42 29.97 15.13
N GLU A 288 2.20 30.91 15.64
CA GLU A 288 3.67 30.91 15.56
C GLU A 288 4.28 29.70 16.31
N LYS A 289 3.67 29.30 17.44
CA LYS A 289 4.07 28.10 18.18
C LYS A 289 3.69 26.80 17.46
N ASN A 290 2.60 26.79 16.68
CA ASN A 290 2.21 25.66 15.83
C ASN A 290 3.01 25.58 14.53
N GLU A 291 3.34 26.71 13.90
CA GLU A 291 4.18 26.77 12.71
C GLU A 291 5.59 26.28 13.02
N ASN A 292 6.21 26.72 14.13
CA ASN A 292 7.52 26.21 14.54
C ASN A 292 7.51 24.71 14.88
N LYS A 293 6.38 24.17 15.37
CA LYS A 293 6.20 22.72 15.60
C LYS A 293 6.01 21.94 14.29
N SER A 294 5.31 22.52 13.32
CA SER A 294 5.12 21.93 11.99
C SER A 294 6.39 21.97 11.14
N ILE A 295 7.22 23.02 11.26
CA ILE A 295 8.47 23.16 10.52
C ILE A 295 9.52 22.13 11.00
N LEU A 296 9.59 21.84 12.31
CA LEU A 296 10.48 20.79 12.83
C LEU A 296 10.04 19.35 12.45
N ASN A 297 8.75 19.14 12.18
CA ASN A 297 8.22 17.85 11.68
C ASN A 297 8.29 17.71 10.16
N LEU A 298 8.51 18.81 9.41
CA LEU A 298 8.54 18.81 7.95
C LEU A 298 9.83 18.21 7.38
N ASP A 299 10.97 18.35 8.06
CA ASP A 299 12.24 17.75 7.61
C ASP A 299 12.28 16.23 7.82
N TYR A 300 11.53 15.68 8.77
CA TYR A 300 11.31 14.22 8.87
C TYR A 300 10.32 13.69 7.83
N SER A 301 9.40 14.53 7.32
CA SER A 301 8.35 14.08 6.40
C SER A 301 8.79 13.94 4.94
N LYS A 302 9.83 14.66 4.49
CA LYS A 302 10.31 14.58 3.10
C LYS A 302 10.83 13.18 2.75
N ASP A 303 11.64 12.59 3.63
CA ASP A 303 12.20 11.25 3.45
C ASP A 303 11.12 10.16 3.49
N GLU A 304 10.11 10.30 4.35
CA GLU A 304 8.97 9.38 4.39
C GLU A 304 8.06 9.52 3.16
N ILE A 305 7.83 10.74 2.69
CA ILE A 305 7.09 10.99 1.44
C ILE A 305 7.85 10.41 0.25
N GLU A 306 9.17 10.49 0.21
CA GLU A 306 9.97 9.90 -0.86
C GLU A 306 9.96 8.36 -0.81
N LYS A 307 10.02 7.78 0.40
CA LYS A 307 9.83 6.34 0.61
C LYS A 307 8.44 5.87 0.18
N LEU A 308 7.39 6.61 0.52
CA LEU A 308 6.01 6.33 0.09
C LEU A 308 5.84 6.44 -1.42
N LYS A 309 6.48 7.43 -2.07
CA LYS A 309 6.49 7.55 -3.54
C LYS A 309 7.19 6.36 -4.19
N LYS A 310 8.34 5.92 -3.66
CA LYS A 310 9.06 4.72 -4.13
C LYS A 310 8.21 3.45 -3.93
N ALA A 311 7.58 3.30 -2.76
CA ALA A 311 6.70 2.18 -2.47
C ALA A 311 5.47 2.14 -3.41
N ASN A 312 4.84 3.29 -3.65
CA ASN A 312 3.71 3.40 -4.57
C ASN A 312 4.11 3.09 -6.02
N HIS A 313 5.29 3.54 -6.45
CA HIS A 313 5.83 3.18 -7.76
C HIS A 313 6.05 1.67 -7.90
N LEU A 314 6.67 1.03 -6.90
CA LEU A 314 6.86 -0.43 -6.89
C LEU A 314 5.51 -1.17 -6.89
N TYR A 315 4.53 -0.68 -6.15
CA TYR A 315 3.17 -1.23 -6.16
C TYR A 315 2.52 -1.15 -7.54
N LEU A 316 2.62 -0.02 -8.24
CA LEU A 316 2.10 0.14 -9.60
C LEU A 316 2.81 -0.80 -10.59
N GLN A 317 4.13 -0.91 -10.52
CA GLN A 317 4.87 -1.87 -11.36
C GLN A 317 4.46 -3.32 -11.09
N LEU A 318 4.28 -3.69 -9.82
CA LEU A 318 3.85 -5.03 -9.45
C LEU A 318 2.44 -5.32 -9.99
N LYS A 319 1.54 -4.32 -9.90
CA LYS A 319 0.19 -4.42 -10.45
C LYS A 319 0.21 -4.61 -11.97
N ASP A 320 0.98 -3.81 -12.70
CA ASP A 320 1.13 -3.94 -14.15
C ASP A 320 1.65 -5.35 -14.53
N GLN A 321 2.60 -5.89 -13.78
CA GLN A 321 3.10 -7.26 -13.99
C GLN A 321 2.04 -8.34 -13.70
N PHE A 322 1.17 -8.13 -12.71
CA PHE A 322 0.08 -9.05 -12.44
C PHE A 322 -0.97 -9.02 -13.56
N ASP A 323 -1.30 -7.83 -14.08
CA ASP A 323 -2.24 -7.67 -15.17
C ASP A 323 -1.68 -8.28 -16.49
N GLU A 324 -0.39 -8.08 -16.78
CA GLU A 324 0.29 -8.73 -17.92
C GLU A 324 0.32 -10.26 -17.77
N LYS A 325 0.65 -10.79 -16.59
CA LYS A 325 0.63 -12.24 -16.37
C LYS A 325 -0.78 -12.83 -16.42
N ALA A 326 -1.79 -12.09 -15.96
CA ALA A 326 -3.18 -12.53 -16.03
C ALA A 326 -3.68 -12.61 -17.48
N THR A 327 -3.33 -11.63 -18.31
CA THR A 327 -3.66 -11.65 -19.75
C THR A 327 -2.92 -12.77 -20.48
N LEU A 328 -1.63 -12.95 -20.23
CA LEU A 328 -0.85 -14.07 -20.78
C LEU A 328 -1.42 -15.42 -20.38
N LEU A 329 -1.77 -15.62 -19.11
CA LEU A 329 -2.37 -16.86 -18.62
C LEU A 329 -3.72 -17.13 -19.29
N SER A 330 -4.53 -16.09 -19.50
CA SER A 330 -5.80 -16.21 -20.23
C SER A 330 -5.57 -16.65 -21.68
N GLN A 331 -4.56 -16.09 -22.35
CA GLN A 331 -4.20 -16.48 -23.71
C GLN A 331 -3.71 -17.93 -23.76
N THR A 332 -2.81 -18.33 -22.86
CA THR A 332 -2.31 -19.71 -22.79
C THR A 332 -3.44 -20.71 -22.53
N ARG A 333 -4.42 -20.37 -21.68
CA ARG A 333 -5.60 -21.21 -21.45
C ARG A 333 -6.43 -21.40 -22.73
N LYS A 334 -6.59 -20.32 -23.51
CA LYS A 334 -7.29 -20.38 -24.80
C LYS A 334 -6.55 -21.26 -25.80
N ASP A 335 -5.24 -21.06 -25.94
CA ASP A 335 -4.41 -21.84 -26.87
C ASP A 335 -4.41 -23.34 -26.50
N LEU A 336 -4.37 -23.66 -25.20
CA LEU A 336 -4.42 -25.03 -24.70
C LEU A 336 -5.79 -25.68 -24.94
N PHE A 337 -6.87 -24.90 -24.82
CA PHE A 337 -8.21 -25.36 -25.18
C PHE A 337 -8.33 -25.66 -26.68
N GLU A 338 -7.84 -24.75 -27.54
CA GLU A 338 -7.83 -24.96 -29.00
C GLU A 338 -6.98 -26.17 -29.41
N ALA A 339 -5.80 -26.36 -28.80
CA ALA A 339 -4.96 -27.52 -29.05
C ALA A 339 -5.65 -28.82 -28.64
N LYS A 340 -6.35 -28.83 -27.50
CA LYS A 340 -7.15 -29.98 -27.05
C LYS A 340 -8.33 -30.27 -27.98
N GLU A 341 -8.99 -29.25 -28.48
CA GLU A 341 -10.09 -29.40 -29.43
C GLU A 341 -9.61 -29.98 -30.76
N LYS A 342 -8.48 -29.50 -31.28
CA LYS A 342 -7.82 -30.07 -32.47
C LYS A 342 -7.41 -31.53 -32.26
N LEU A 343 -6.83 -31.86 -31.10
CA LEU A 343 -6.46 -33.25 -30.78
C LEU A 343 -7.70 -34.16 -30.75
N ASN A 344 -8.79 -33.71 -30.14
CA ASN A 344 -10.05 -34.45 -30.12
C ASN A 344 -10.66 -34.60 -31.52
N ALA A 345 -10.52 -33.61 -32.39
CA ALA A 345 -10.96 -33.69 -33.78
C ALA A 345 -10.15 -34.75 -34.55
N PHE A 346 -8.82 -34.74 -34.43
CA PHE A 346 -7.95 -35.77 -35.01
C PHE A 346 -8.30 -37.18 -34.51
N GLN A 347 -8.47 -37.35 -33.19
CA GLN A 347 -8.86 -38.64 -32.62
C GLN A 347 -10.23 -39.13 -33.10
N LYS A 348 -11.17 -38.22 -33.40
CA LYS A 348 -12.47 -38.59 -33.97
C LYS A 348 -12.38 -38.92 -35.45
N GLU A 349 -11.45 -38.30 -36.19
CA GLU A 349 -11.19 -38.63 -37.59
C GLU A 349 -10.46 -39.97 -37.75
N ASP A 350 -9.54 -40.30 -36.83
CA ASP A 350 -8.84 -41.61 -36.77
C ASP A 350 -9.78 -42.80 -36.44
N ILE A 351 -11.02 -42.54 -35.98
CA ILE A 351 -12.03 -43.57 -35.67
C ILE A 351 -13.03 -43.77 -36.83
N LYS A 352 -12.81 -43.19 -38.01
CA LYS A 352 -13.55 -43.61 -39.21
C LYS A 352 -12.98 -44.94 -39.70
N ASP A 353 -13.83 -45.97 -39.71
CA ASP A 353 -13.54 -47.31 -40.24
C ASP A 353 -12.67 -47.23 -41.50
N PHE A 354 -11.52 -47.92 -41.47
CA PHE A 354 -10.55 -48.03 -42.58
C PHE A 354 -11.13 -48.65 -43.87
N SER A 355 -12.45 -48.90 -43.92
CA SER A 355 -13.17 -49.47 -45.07
C SER A 355 -13.26 -48.51 -46.26
N ASP A 356 -13.23 -47.20 -46.02
CA ASP A 356 -13.51 -46.19 -47.05
C ASP A 356 -12.25 -45.58 -47.70
N LEU A 357 -11.05 -46.01 -47.27
CA LEU A 357 -9.79 -45.50 -47.81
C LEU A 357 -9.47 -46.11 -49.18
N ASN A 358 -9.04 -45.24 -50.10
CA ASN A 358 -8.56 -45.64 -51.43
C ASN A 358 -7.27 -46.50 -51.29
N ASP A 359 -6.99 -47.36 -52.25
CA ASP A 359 -5.85 -48.28 -52.19
C ASP A 359 -4.50 -47.55 -52.08
N GLU A 360 -4.40 -46.34 -52.66
CA GLU A 360 -3.23 -45.47 -52.49
C GLU A 360 -3.06 -44.96 -51.05
N GLU A 361 -4.15 -44.64 -50.35
CA GLU A 361 -4.12 -44.15 -48.97
C GLU A 361 -3.78 -45.29 -48.00
N LYS A 362 -4.31 -46.49 -48.25
CA LYS A 362 -3.92 -47.71 -47.50
C LYS A 362 -2.44 -48.02 -47.66
N LYS A 363 -1.92 -47.88 -48.87
CA LYS A 363 -0.49 -48.04 -49.14
C LYS A 363 0.33 -46.99 -48.41
N LEU A 364 -0.10 -45.73 -48.43
CA LEU A 364 0.58 -44.63 -47.73
C LEU A 364 0.60 -44.84 -46.20
N ILE A 365 -0.49 -45.30 -45.62
CA ILE A 365 -0.57 -45.63 -44.18
C ILE A 365 0.35 -46.80 -43.84
N ASN A 366 0.42 -47.81 -44.70
CA ASN A 366 1.35 -48.92 -44.50
C ASN A 366 2.82 -48.44 -44.58
N ASP A 367 3.15 -47.59 -45.55
CA ASP A 367 4.47 -46.99 -45.70
C ASP A 367 4.81 -46.07 -44.50
N LEU A 368 3.82 -45.34 -43.97
CA LEU A 368 3.96 -44.51 -42.77
C LEU A 368 4.21 -45.35 -41.51
N ASN A 369 3.50 -46.47 -41.36
CA ASN A 369 3.70 -47.40 -40.26
C ASN A 369 5.06 -48.09 -40.35
N LEU A 370 5.50 -48.46 -41.56
CA LEU A 370 6.85 -48.98 -41.79
C LEU A 370 7.91 -47.95 -41.41
N ALA A 371 7.76 -46.69 -41.84
CA ALA A 371 8.66 -45.61 -41.48
C ALA A 371 8.65 -45.32 -39.97
N SER A 372 7.48 -45.38 -39.31
CA SER A 372 7.35 -45.21 -37.87
C SER A 372 8.10 -46.31 -37.11
N ASN A 373 7.99 -47.56 -37.56
CA ASN A 373 8.73 -48.68 -36.98
C ASN A 373 10.24 -48.53 -37.21
N GLU A 374 10.65 -48.06 -38.39
CA GLU A 374 12.06 -47.81 -38.71
C GLU A 374 12.64 -46.70 -37.81
N VAL A 375 11.89 -45.63 -37.54
CA VAL A 375 12.28 -44.58 -36.59
C VAL A 375 12.41 -45.12 -35.17
N GLU A 376 11.51 -46.01 -34.74
CA GLU A 376 11.58 -46.64 -33.42
C GLU A 376 12.82 -47.55 -33.29
N ILE A 377 13.15 -48.31 -34.34
CA ILE A 377 14.39 -49.10 -34.40
C ILE A 377 15.62 -48.19 -34.32
N ILE A 378 15.68 -47.13 -35.13
CA ILE A 378 16.80 -46.17 -35.11
C ILE A 378 16.95 -45.52 -33.73
N LYS A 379 15.84 -45.23 -33.05
CA LYS A 379 15.87 -44.68 -31.69
C LYS A 379 16.50 -45.66 -30.71
N ILE A 380 16.12 -46.93 -30.77
CA ILE A 380 16.71 -48.00 -29.95
C ILE A 380 18.21 -48.14 -30.26
N GLU A 381 18.61 -48.13 -31.54
CA GLU A 381 20.02 -48.17 -31.95
C GLU A 381 20.81 -46.98 -31.42
N ASN A 382 20.22 -45.77 -31.43
CA ASN A 382 20.83 -44.57 -30.89
C ASN A 382 21.02 -44.67 -29.36
N ASP A 383 20.03 -45.20 -28.64
CA ASP A 383 20.15 -45.46 -27.21
C ASP A 383 21.27 -46.47 -26.91
N ILE A 384 21.41 -47.51 -27.73
CA ILE A 384 22.52 -48.48 -27.63
C ILE A 384 23.86 -47.79 -27.93
N LEU A 385 23.97 -47.00 -28.98
CA LEU A 385 25.20 -46.25 -29.31
C LEU A 385 25.59 -45.27 -28.19
N ASN A 386 24.62 -44.57 -27.61
CA ASN A 386 24.87 -43.66 -26.49
C ASN A 386 25.39 -44.41 -25.26
N SER A 387 24.83 -45.58 -24.95
CA SER A 387 25.37 -46.42 -23.86
C SER A 387 26.80 -46.90 -24.15
N LEU A 388 27.11 -47.31 -25.39
CA LEU A 388 28.47 -47.66 -25.81
C LEU A 388 29.45 -46.48 -25.72
N ILE A 389 29.03 -45.27 -26.10
CA ILE A 389 29.85 -44.05 -25.97
C ILE A 389 30.16 -43.79 -24.49
N LEU A 390 29.17 -43.92 -23.61
CA LEU A 390 29.37 -43.77 -22.16
C LEU A 390 30.38 -44.79 -21.64
N ASP A 391 30.26 -46.06 -22.03
CA ASP A 391 31.21 -47.12 -21.67
C ASP A 391 32.64 -46.83 -22.16
N LEU A 392 32.79 -46.29 -23.37
CA LEU A 392 34.10 -45.93 -23.94
C LEU A 392 34.72 -44.70 -23.27
N LEU A 393 33.90 -43.71 -22.90
CA LEU A 393 34.36 -42.55 -22.13
C LEU A 393 34.86 -42.98 -20.76
N GLN A 394 34.12 -43.87 -20.09
CA GLN A 394 34.52 -44.43 -18.80
C GLN A 394 35.85 -45.19 -18.91
N LYS A 395 36.01 -46.05 -19.92
CA LYS A 395 37.29 -46.75 -20.19
C LYS A 395 38.46 -45.81 -20.51
N LYS A 396 38.20 -44.66 -21.14
CA LYS A 396 39.25 -43.68 -21.46
C LYS A 396 39.76 -42.98 -20.21
N ASP A 397 38.87 -42.69 -19.26
CA ASP A 397 39.25 -42.12 -17.97
C ASP A 397 40.03 -43.14 -17.13
N ASP A 398 39.66 -44.42 -17.17
CA ASP A 398 40.41 -45.52 -16.52
C ASP A 398 41.81 -45.74 -17.11
N LYS A 399 41.99 -45.45 -18.41
CA LYS A 399 43.30 -45.57 -19.08
C LYS A 399 44.24 -44.40 -18.80
N LYS A 400 43.70 -43.20 -18.51
CA LYS A 400 44.49 -42.04 -18.09
C LYS A 400 45.01 -42.16 -16.65
N THR A 401 44.28 -42.83 -15.77
CA THR A 401 44.75 -43.12 -14.40
C THR A 401 45.86 -44.17 -14.38
N THR A 402 45.87 -45.11 -15.32
CA THR A 402 46.93 -46.14 -15.41
C THR A 402 48.22 -45.66 -16.08
N GLU A 403 48.19 -44.62 -16.94
CA GLU A 403 49.42 -44.00 -17.48
C GLU A 403 50.08 -42.99 -16.53
N PHE A 404 49.39 -42.51 -15.49
CA PHE A 404 49.94 -41.57 -14.50
C PHE A 404 50.72 -42.24 -13.35
N GLU A 405 50.61 -43.57 -13.18
CA GLU A 405 51.34 -44.33 -12.15
C GLU A 405 52.64 -44.98 -12.69
N GLY A 406 52.97 -44.80 -13.97
CA GLY A 406 54.13 -45.41 -14.62
C GLY A 406 55.48 -44.69 -14.47
N ASP A 407 55.50 -43.42 -14.02
CA ASP A 407 56.70 -42.55 -14.11
C ASP A 407 57.30 -42.12 -12.75
N GLN A 408 56.97 -42.81 -11.65
CA GLN A 408 57.63 -42.61 -10.34
C GLN A 408 58.34 -43.86 -9.82
N LEU A 409 59.25 -44.44 -10.62
CA LEU A 409 60.35 -45.24 -10.08
C LEU A 409 61.54 -44.32 -9.78
N GLY A 410 61.39 -43.53 -8.72
CA GLY A 410 62.47 -42.80 -8.06
C GLY A 410 63.32 -43.74 -7.22
N LEU A 411 64.62 -43.73 -7.52
CA LEU A 411 65.72 -44.48 -6.91
C LEU A 411 65.69 -44.54 -5.37
N PRO A 412 66.12 -45.67 -4.76
CA PRO A 412 66.35 -45.73 -3.32
C PRO A 412 67.65 -45.01 -2.97
N PHE A 413 67.56 -44.09 -2.01
CA PHE A 413 68.71 -43.57 -1.28
C PHE A 413 69.37 -44.71 -0.48
N SER A 414 70.61 -45.03 -0.85
CA SER A 414 71.72 -45.37 0.05
C SER A 414 73.02 -44.92 -0.59
#